data_AF-A0A1W9HDF4-F1
#
_entry.id   AF-A0A1W9HDF4-F1
#
_cell.length_a   1.000
_cell.length_b   1.000
_cell.length_c   1.000
_cell.angle_alpha   90.00
_cell.angle_beta   90.00
_cell.angle_gamma   90.00
#
_symmetry.space_group_name_H-M   'P 1'
#
loop_
_entity.id
_entity.type
_entity.pdbx_description
1 polymer ?
#
loop_
_entity_poly.entity_id
_entity_poly.type
_entity_poly.pdbx_seq_one_letter_code
_entity_poly.pdbx_strand_id
1 'polypeptide(L)'
;MFLQLVRETLARGRDRVRITIRALMEKTGLSKETVSHALRQLSSPSVDLVNVVDAGGAHRAGQYQVRWYTYEKRTFGTQPQRSRMKVRSLIDHSSIENRLLSLSAEDRALLEQSYLALQPTERRDVEDTVRDNLRTLGMVVTKPAFHQYVLYETMRRTMYHHIRRHYPNMFVFNPVSTS
;
A
#
# COMPACT_ATOMS: atom_id res chain seq x y z
N MET A 1 -4.10 -9.82 13.28
CA MET A 1 -5.41 -9.68 12.59
C MET A 1 -5.54 -8.36 11.83
N PHE A 2 -5.39 -7.19 12.47
CA PHE A 2 -5.43 -5.88 11.79
C PHE A 2 -4.49 -5.78 10.57
N LEU A 3 -3.21 -6.15 10.73
CA LEU A 3 -2.21 -6.16 9.65
C LEU A 3 -2.62 -7.05 8.47
N GLN A 4 -3.38 -8.13 8.70
CA GLN A 4 -3.87 -8.99 7.63
C GLN A 4 -5.00 -8.31 6.84
N LEU A 5 -5.92 -7.62 7.51
CA LEU A 5 -6.96 -6.82 6.84
C LEU A 5 -6.35 -5.66 6.06
N VAL A 6 -5.31 -5.03 6.62
CA VAL A 6 -4.49 -4.01 5.95
C VAL A 6 -3.86 -4.57 4.67
N ARG A 7 -3.24 -5.75 4.73
CA ARG A 7 -2.63 -6.38 3.55
C ARG A 7 -3.69 -6.67 2.47
N GLU A 8 -4.84 -7.21 2.84
CA GLU A 8 -5.93 -7.51 1.89
C GLU A 8 -6.60 -6.26 1.30
N THR A 9 -6.57 -5.12 2.01
CA THR A 9 -7.05 -3.82 1.48
C THR A 9 -6.01 -3.16 0.58
N LEU A 10 -4.81 -2.88 1.10
CA LEU A 10 -3.77 -2.12 0.40
C LEU A 10 -3.15 -2.90 -0.75
N ALA A 11 -2.70 -4.14 -0.53
CA ALA A 11 -1.98 -4.89 -1.57
C ALA A 11 -2.87 -5.26 -2.76
N ARG A 12 -4.20 -5.21 -2.59
CA ARG A 12 -5.18 -5.53 -3.63
C ARG A 12 -5.93 -4.31 -4.17
N GLY A 13 -5.63 -3.11 -3.68
CA GLY A 13 -6.28 -1.87 -4.08
C GLY A 13 -7.79 -1.80 -3.77
N ARG A 14 -8.25 -2.54 -2.75
CA ARG A 14 -9.67 -2.63 -2.40
C ARG A 14 -9.98 -1.83 -1.15
N ASP A 15 -11.04 -1.04 -1.22
CA ASP A 15 -11.56 -0.28 -0.06
C ASP A 15 -12.25 -1.21 0.97
N ARG A 16 -12.65 -2.42 0.54
CA ARG A 16 -13.32 -3.43 1.38
C ARG A 16 -12.71 -4.82 1.20
N VAL A 17 -12.52 -5.51 2.31
CA VAL A 17 -12.06 -6.91 2.37
C VAL A 17 -13.26 -7.81 2.57
N ARG A 18 -13.43 -8.77 1.66
CA ARG A 18 -14.34 -9.91 1.84
C ARG A 18 -13.53 -11.10 2.34
N ILE A 19 -13.72 -11.49 3.59
CA ILE A 19 -13.01 -12.63 4.19
C ILE A 19 -13.88 -13.35 5.21
N THR A 20 -13.78 -14.68 5.27
CA THR A 20 -14.47 -15.49 6.29
C THR A 20 -13.68 -15.48 7.60
N ILE A 21 -14.36 -15.73 8.72
CA ILE A 21 -13.68 -15.90 10.02
C ILE A 21 -12.70 -17.07 9.96
N ARG A 22 -13.07 -18.17 9.28
CA ARG A 22 -12.18 -19.32 9.06
C ARG A 22 -10.89 -18.93 8.34
N ALA A 23 -10.97 -18.18 7.24
CA ALA A 23 -9.78 -17.74 6.51
C ALA A 23 -8.93 -16.77 7.35
N LEU A 24 -9.53 -15.97 8.22
CA LEU A 24 -8.77 -15.14 9.18
C LEU A 24 -8.04 -16.00 10.21
N MET A 25 -8.67 -17.06 10.73
CA MET A 25 -8.02 -18.01 11.64
C MET A 25 -6.83 -18.68 10.96
N GLU A 26 -7.02 -19.24 9.76
CA GLU A 26 -5.96 -19.91 8.99
C GLU A 26 -4.78 -18.97 8.69
N LYS A 27 -5.05 -17.72 8.29
CA LYS A 27 -4.01 -16.73 7.98
C LYS A 27 -3.28 -16.17 9.20
N THR A 28 -3.89 -16.21 10.38
CA THR A 28 -3.33 -15.59 11.60
C THR A 28 -2.90 -16.59 12.66
N GLY A 29 -3.28 -17.86 12.54
CA GLY A 29 -3.07 -18.89 13.55
C GLY A 29 -3.91 -18.72 14.82
N LEU A 30 -4.88 -17.79 14.83
CA LEU A 30 -5.65 -17.44 16.03
C LEU A 30 -6.95 -18.26 16.13
N SER A 31 -7.42 -18.49 17.37
CA SER A 31 -8.71 -19.13 17.63
C SER A 31 -9.89 -18.26 17.16
N LYS A 32 -11.04 -18.90 16.93
CA LYS A 32 -12.27 -18.22 16.49
C LYS A 32 -12.69 -17.13 17.48
N GLU A 33 -12.62 -17.41 18.76
CA GLU A 33 -12.97 -16.50 19.85
C GLU A 33 -12.04 -15.28 19.83
N THR A 34 -10.74 -15.52 19.66
CA THR A 34 -9.72 -14.46 19.59
C THR A 34 -9.92 -13.58 18.36
N VAL A 35 -10.19 -14.16 17.19
CA VAL A 35 -10.49 -13.42 15.96
C VAL A 35 -11.75 -12.57 16.13
N SER A 36 -12.81 -13.14 16.71
CA SER A 36 -14.09 -12.46 16.92
C SER A 36 -13.99 -11.34 17.95
N HIS A 37 -13.23 -11.55 19.03
CA HIS A 37 -12.95 -10.52 20.03
C HIS A 37 -12.10 -9.40 19.44
N ALA A 38 -11.05 -9.74 18.69
CA ALA A 38 -10.19 -8.76 18.04
C ALA A 38 -10.99 -7.93 17.02
N LEU A 39 -11.90 -8.52 16.25
CA LEU A 39 -12.77 -7.77 15.33
C LEU A 39 -13.67 -6.78 16.08
N ARG A 40 -14.30 -7.22 17.18
CA ARG A 40 -15.12 -6.35 18.04
C ARG A 40 -14.31 -5.21 18.64
N GLN A 41 -13.09 -5.48 19.11
CA GLN A 41 -12.22 -4.44 19.66
C GLN A 41 -11.78 -3.45 18.59
N LEU A 42 -11.37 -3.92 17.41
CA LEU A 42 -10.98 -3.04 16.30
C LEU A 42 -12.13 -2.21 15.74
N SER A 43 -13.37 -2.70 15.83
CA SER A 43 -14.58 -1.96 15.43
C SER A 43 -15.25 -1.20 16.57
N SER A 44 -14.68 -1.22 17.77
CA SER A 44 -15.21 -0.47 18.90
C SER A 44 -15.07 1.04 18.67
N PRO A 45 -15.97 1.88 19.19
CA PRO A 45 -15.87 3.34 19.01
C PRO A 45 -14.57 3.96 19.57
N SER A 46 -13.93 3.32 20.55
CA SER A 46 -12.67 3.79 21.14
C SER A 46 -11.44 3.55 20.25
N VAL A 47 -11.44 2.45 19.50
CA VAL A 47 -10.34 2.06 18.59
C VAL A 47 -10.63 2.52 17.17
N ASP A 48 -11.82 2.21 16.67
CA ASP A 48 -12.41 2.59 15.39
C ASP A 48 -11.52 2.36 14.15
N LEU A 49 -10.72 1.29 14.16
CA LEU A 49 -9.78 0.94 13.09
C LEU A 49 -10.41 0.07 11.99
N VAL A 50 -11.53 -0.60 12.27
CA VAL A 50 -12.22 -1.46 11.30
C VAL A 50 -13.72 -1.17 11.34
N ASN A 51 -14.30 -0.83 10.19
CA ASN A 51 -15.73 -0.84 10.01
C ASN A 51 -16.20 -2.24 9.61
N VAL A 52 -17.09 -2.83 10.40
CA VAL A 52 -17.78 -4.07 10.00
C VAL A 52 -19.00 -3.68 9.16
N VAL A 53 -18.93 -3.90 7.85
CA VAL A 53 -20.02 -3.58 6.91
C VAL A 53 -21.02 -4.74 6.87
N ASP A 54 -20.53 -5.97 6.87
CA ASP A 54 -21.31 -7.20 7.06
C ASP A 54 -20.46 -8.14 7.92
N ALA A 55 -20.98 -8.58 9.07
CA ALA A 55 -20.26 -9.50 9.96
C ALA A 55 -20.06 -10.89 9.34
N GLY A 56 -20.87 -11.25 8.35
CA GLY A 56 -20.86 -12.59 7.76
C GLY A 56 -21.17 -13.68 8.79
N GLY A 57 -20.64 -14.87 8.57
CA GLY A 57 -20.80 -16.03 9.46
C GLY A 57 -19.61 -16.98 9.36
N ALA A 58 -19.70 -18.16 9.98
CA ALA A 58 -18.61 -19.15 9.97
C ALA A 58 -18.21 -19.57 8.53
N HIS A 59 -19.20 -19.70 7.64
CA HIS A 59 -19.02 -20.11 6.23
C HIS A 59 -19.37 -19.00 5.23
N ARG A 60 -19.81 -17.83 5.70
CA ARG A 60 -20.18 -16.69 4.87
C ARG A 60 -19.16 -15.57 5.06
N ALA A 61 -18.58 -15.08 3.96
CA ALA A 61 -17.60 -14.01 4.02
C ALA A 61 -18.21 -12.73 4.59
N GLY A 62 -17.59 -12.19 5.63
CA GLY A 62 -17.90 -10.85 6.13
C GLY A 62 -17.26 -9.79 5.22
N GLN A 63 -17.81 -8.58 5.26
CA GLN A 63 -17.25 -7.40 4.63
C GLN A 63 -16.68 -6.46 5.69
N TYR A 64 -15.38 -6.23 5.61
CA TYR A 64 -14.65 -5.38 6.54
C TYR A 64 -13.99 -4.25 5.77
N GLN A 65 -14.10 -3.02 6.28
CA GLN A 65 -13.38 -1.87 5.75
C GLN A 65 -12.38 -1.40 6.79
N VAL A 66 -11.11 -1.36 6.44
CA VAL A 66 -10.08 -0.78 7.30
C VAL A 66 -10.23 0.74 7.28
N ARG A 67 -10.36 1.36 8.45
CA ARG A 67 -10.40 2.82 8.61
C ARG A 67 -8.98 3.31 8.83
N TRP A 68 -8.54 4.21 7.96
CA TRP A 68 -7.18 4.75 7.98
C TRP A 68 -7.20 6.15 8.59
N TYR A 69 -6.39 6.34 9.62
CA TYR A 69 -6.18 7.63 10.25
C TYR A 69 -4.72 8.01 10.12
N THR A 70 -4.48 9.29 9.86
CA THR A 70 -3.20 9.89 10.15
C THR A 70 -3.25 10.53 11.52
N TYR A 71 -2.17 10.32 12.26
CA TYR A 71 -1.91 11.09 13.46
C TYR A 71 -1.15 12.33 13.02
N GLU A 72 -1.72 13.50 13.31
CA GLU A 72 -0.95 14.72 13.26
C GLU A 72 0.13 14.66 14.36
N LYS A 73 1.37 15.01 13.99
CA LYS A 73 2.51 14.94 14.91
C LYS A 73 2.24 15.86 16.10
N ARG A 74 2.35 15.35 17.32
CA ARG A 74 2.15 16.13 18.56
C ARG A 74 2.95 17.43 18.51
N THR A 75 2.25 18.55 18.39
CA THR A 75 2.71 19.84 18.88
C THR A 75 2.40 19.89 20.38
N PHE A 76 3.33 20.43 21.17
CA PHE A 76 3.14 20.56 22.62
C PHE A 76 1.87 21.39 22.89
N GLY A 77 0.93 20.85 23.67
CA GLY A 77 -0.30 21.55 24.09
C GLY A 77 -1.58 21.17 23.35
N THR A 78 -1.53 20.40 22.26
CA THR A 78 -2.71 20.00 21.47
C THR A 78 -3.01 18.51 21.60
N GLN A 79 -4.28 18.17 21.83
CA GLN A 79 -4.74 16.78 21.75
C GLN A 79 -4.60 16.29 20.30
N PRO A 80 -4.17 15.04 20.09
CA PRO A 80 -3.99 14.49 18.75
C PRO A 80 -5.33 14.49 18.00
N GLN A 81 -5.44 15.29 16.94
CA GLN A 81 -6.58 15.21 16.04
C GLN A 81 -6.39 14.02 15.09
N ARG A 82 -7.37 13.11 15.08
CA ARG A 82 -7.43 12.02 14.09
C ARG A 82 -8.11 12.56 12.84
N SER A 83 -7.36 12.71 11.75
CA SER A 83 -7.96 13.00 10.45
C SER A 83 -8.23 11.67 9.72
N ARG A 84 -9.45 11.51 9.19
CA ARG A 84 -9.87 10.30 8.49
C ARG A 84 -9.45 10.39 7.02
N MET A 85 -8.63 9.45 6.56
CA MET A 85 -8.25 9.36 5.15
C MET A 85 -9.02 8.26 4.44
N LYS A 86 -9.36 8.49 3.17
CA LYS A 86 -9.90 7.46 2.28
C LYS A 86 -8.74 6.65 1.70
N VAL A 87 -8.88 5.33 1.63
CA VAL A 87 -7.86 4.43 1.07
C VAL A 87 -7.46 4.84 -0.36
N ARG A 88 -8.46 5.25 -1.16
CA ARG A 88 -8.21 5.74 -2.52
C ARG A 88 -7.26 6.93 -2.55
N SER A 89 -7.40 7.93 -1.68
CA SER A 89 -6.49 9.07 -1.68
C SER A 89 -5.06 8.69 -1.27
N LEU A 90 -4.89 7.70 -0.38
CA LEU A 90 -3.56 7.15 -0.07
C LEU A 90 -2.96 6.40 -1.28
N ILE A 91 -3.74 5.54 -1.92
CA ILE A 91 -3.30 4.76 -3.08
C ILE A 91 -3.02 5.69 -4.27
N ASP A 92 -3.86 6.68 -4.52
CA ASP A 92 -3.72 7.61 -5.64
C ASP A 92 -2.51 8.52 -5.44
N HIS A 93 -2.25 9.06 -4.24
CA HIS A 93 -1.04 9.88 -4.04
C HIS A 93 0.24 9.06 -3.86
N SER A 94 0.15 7.77 -3.52
CA SER A 94 1.32 6.90 -3.29
C SER A 94 1.55 5.83 -4.36
N SER A 95 0.72 5.75 -5.41
CA SER A 95 0.90 4.73 -6.46
C SER A 95 2.19 5.00 -7.24
N ILE A 96 2.84 3.92 -7.67
CA ILE A 96 4.04 4.01 -8.51
C ILE A 96 3.74 4.75 -9.80
N GLU A 97 2.55 4.55 -10.36
CA GLU A 97 2.09 5.23 -11.58
C GLU A 97 2.06 6.75 -11.39
N ASN A 98 1.45 7.24 -10.30
CA ASN A 98 1.37 8.67 -10.01
C ASN A 98 2.72 9.27 -9.62
N ARG A 99 3.58 8.50 -8.94
CA ARG A 99 4.98 8.88 -8.70
C ARG A 99 5.76 9.09 -9.99
N LEU A 100 5.64 8.18 -10.95
CA LEU A 100 6.28 8.31 -12.25
C LEU A 100 5.65 9.42 -13.11
N LEU A 101 4.35 9.69 -12.96
CA LEU A 101 3.69 10.83 -13.62
C LEU A 101 4.12 12.19 -13.03
N SER A 102 4.56 12.23 -11.78
CA SER A 102 5.06 13.46 -11.15
C SER A 102 6.45 13.87 -11.63
N LEU A 103 7.17 12.98 -12.31
CA LEU A 103 8.45 13.31 -12.94
C LEU A 103 8.24 14.29 -14.09
N SER A 104 9.19 15.21 -14.24
CA SER A 104 9.30 16.02 -15.45
C SER A 104 9.44 15.13 -16.69
N ALA A 105 9.03 15.65 -17.85
CA ALA A 105 9.17 14.90 -19.11
C ALA A 105 10.64 14.53 -19.40
N GLU A 106 11.57 15.40 -19.02
CA GLU A 106 13.02 15.20 -19.15
C GLU A 106 13.51 14.07 -18.22
N ASP A 107 13.16 14.10 -16.94
CA ASP A 107 13.54 13.06 -15.98
C ASP A 107 12.93 11.69 -16.34
N ARG A 108 11.72 11.69 -16.90
CA ARG A 108 11.07 10.48 -17.38
C ARG A 108 11.78 9.90 -18.60
N ALA A 109 12.20 10.75 -19.54
CA ALA A 109 13.00 10.31 -20.69
C ALA A 109 14.36 9.78 -20.24
N LEU A 110 15.02 10.46 -19.29
CA LEU A 110 16.28 10.02 -18.70
C LEU A 110 16.14 8.67 -17.98
N LEU A 111 15.01 8.44 -17.29
CA LEU A 111 14.73 7.17 -16.63
C LEU A 111 14.56 6.01 -17.63
N GLU A 112 13.81 6.23 -18.71
CA GLU A 112 13.65 5.24 -19.79
C GLU A 112 15.01 4.94 -20.45
N GLN A 113 15.80 5.98 -20.74
CA GLN A 113 17.17 5.80 -21.27
C GLN A 113 18.07 5.05 -20.29
N SER A 114 17.96 5.34 -18.99
CA SER A 114 18.73 4.66 -17.95
C SER A 114 18.38 3.18 -17.89
N TYR A 115 17.10 2.81 -18.02
CA TYR A 115 16.68 1.41 -18.11
C TYR A 115 17.24 0.72 -19.36
N LEU A 116 17.19 1.38 -20.51
CA LEU A 116 17.73 0.84 -21.77
C LEU A 116 19.25 0.72 -21.76
N ALA A 117 19.94 1.58 -21.03
CA ALA A 117 21.40 1.59 -20.88
C ALA A 117 21.93 0.49 -19.94
N LEU A 118 21.08 -0.10 -19.09
CA LEU A 118 21.46 -1.22 -18.24
C LEU A 118 21.97 -2.40 -19.08
N GLN A 119 22.94 -3.15 -18.53
CA GLN A 119 23.38 -4.39 -19.16
C GLN A 119 22.23 -5.41 -19.19
N PRO A 120 22.20 -6.34 -20.17
CA PRO A 120 21.13 -7.33 -20.26
C PRO A 120 20.93 -8.17 -18.99
N THR A 121 22.01 -8.45 -18.26
CA THR A 121 21.97 -9.14 -16.97
C THR A 121 21.32 -8.30 -15.87
N GLU A 122 21.67 -7.02 -15.79
CA GLU A 122 21.09 -6.07 -14.83
C GLU A 122 19.61 -5.82 -15.11
N ARG A 123 19.22 -5.72 -16.39
CA ARG A 123 17.80 -5.60 -16.77
C ARG A 123 16.99 -6.80 -16.30
N ARG A 124 17.50 -8.02 -16.52
CA ARG A 124 16.84 -9.23 -16.03
C ARG A 124 16.72 -9.23 -14.52
N ASP A 125 17.77 -8.85 -13.80
CA ASP A 125 17.74 -8.79 -12.33
C ASP A 125 16.68 -7.81 -11.81
N VAL A 126 16.54 -6.65 -12.44
CA VAL A 126 15.46 -5.68 -12.10
C VAL A 126 14.09 -6.28 -12.40
N GLU A 127 13.89 -6.85 -13.59
CA GLU A 127 12.62 -7.46 -13.98
C GLU A 127 12.22 -8.64 -13.08
N ASP A 128 13.17 -9.48 -12.70
CA ASP A 128 12.96 -10.62 -11.82
C ASP A 128 12.65 -10.16 -10.40
N THR A 129 13.36 -9.16 -9.88
CA THR A 129 13.05 -8.52 -8.58
C THR A 129 11.60 -8.01 -8.56
N VAL A 130 11.18 -7.30 -9.62
CA VAL A 130 9.81 -6.79 -9.73
C VAL A 130 8.81 -7.93 -9.82
N ARG A 131 9.09 -8.96 -10.62
CA ARG A 131 8.21 -10.14 -10.78
C ARG A 131 8.01 -10.87 -9.47
N ASP A 132 9.08 -11.07 -8.70
CA ASP A 132 9.02 -11.74 -7.41
C ASP A 132 8.26 -10.90 -6.38
N ASN A 133 8.50 -9.59 -6.32
CA ASN A 133 7.73 -8.70 -5.45
C ASN A 133 6.23 -8.74 -5.77
N LEU A 134 5.84 -8.69 -7.05
CA LEU A 134 4.45 -8.78 -7.47
C LEU A 134 3.84 -10.14 -7.12
N ARG A 135 4.59 -11.25 -7.29
CA ARG A 135 4.17 -12.60 -6.88
C ARG A 135 3.97 -12.71 -5.36
N THR A 136 4.89 -12.20 -4.55
CA THR A 136 4.77 -12.16 -3.08
C THR A 136 3.55 -11.38 -2.61
N LEU A 137 3.18 -10.33 -3.36
CA LEU A 137 1.97 -9.55 -3.12
C LEU A 137 0.70 -10.19 -3.70
N GLY A 138 0.83 -11.24 -4.51
CA GLY A 138 -0.29 -11.92 -5.17
C GLY A 138 -0.96 -11.06 -6.25
N MET A 139 -0.20 -10.14 -6.85
CA MET A 139 -0.68 -9.22 -7.87
C MET A 139 -0.47 -9.81 -9.27
N VAL A 140 -1.50 -9.77 -10.09
CA VAL A 140 -1.41 -10.05 -11.53
C VAL A 140 -1.58 -8.73 -12.25
N VAL A 141 -0.55 -8.32 -13.00
CA VAL A 141 -0.49 -7.00 -13.64
C VAL A 141 -0.43 -7.14 -15.17
N THR A 142 -0.91 -6.11 -15.87
CA THR A 142 -0.78 -6.02 -17.32
C THR A 142 0.66 -5.69 -17.70
N LYS A 143 1.04 -5.95 -18.97
CA LYS A 143 2.39 -5.61 -19.48
C LYS A 143 2.77 -4.13 -19.30
N PRO A 144 1.87 -3.15 -19.56
CA PRO A 144 2.19 -1.73 -19.33
C PRO A 144 2.41 -1.40 -17.84
N ALA A 145 1.59 -1.96 -16.96
CA ALA A 145 1.75 -1.76 -15.51
C ALA A 145 3.06 -2.38 -15.01
N PHE A 146 3.42 -3.57 -15.50
CA PHE A 146 4.71 -4.21 -15.20
C PHE A 146 5.90 -3.31 -15.56
N HIS A 147 5.87 -2.69 -16.75
CA HIS A 147 6.91 -1.76 -17.19
C HIS A 147 7.07 -0.58 -16.21
N GLN A 148 5.97 -0.04 -15.70
CA GLN A 148 6.03 1.05 -14.72
C GLN A 148 6.69 0.61 -13.39
N TYR A 149 6.42 -0.61 -12.93
CA TYR A 149 7.13 -1.14 -11.75
C TYR A 149 8.62 -1.33 -12.01
N VAL A 150 8.99 -1.78 -13.22
CA VAL A 150 10.40 -1.91 -13.65
C VAL A 150 11.08 -0.55 -13.65
N LEU A 151 10.48 0.46 -14.29
CA LEU A 151 11.03 1.82 -14.30
C LEU A 151 11.19 2.40 -12.90
N TYR A 152 10.22 2.17 -12.02
CA TYR A 152 10.31 2.64 -10.64
C TYR A 152 11.46 1.97 -9.87
N GLU A 153 11.66 0.68 -10.08
CA GLU A 153 12.78 -0.04 -9.48
C GLU A 153 14.13 0.40 -10.09
N THR A 154 14.20 0.63 -11.40
CA THR A 154 15.37 1.25 -12.05
C THR A 154 15.67 2.62 -11.44
N MET A 155 14.66 3.48 -11.31
CA MET A 155 14.79 4.82 -10.72
C MET A 155 15.38 4.75 -9.30
N ARG A 156 14.93 3.78 -8.48
CA ARG A 156 15.45 3.56 -7.13
C ARG A 156 16.91 3.11 -7.11
N ARG A 157 17.37 2.37 -8.12
CA ARG A 157 18.73 1.83 -8.17
C ARG A 157 19.73 2.80 -8.78
N THR A 158 19.36 3.46 -9.88
CA THR A 158 20.31 4.23 -10.71
C THR A 158 20.18 5.74 -10.51
N MET A 159 19.00 6.24 -10.15
CA MET A 159 18.71 7.68 -10.08
C MET A 159 18.38 8.16 -8.66
N TYR A 160 18.62 7.35 -7.62
CA TYR A 160 18.18 7.63 -6.25
C TYR A 160 18.55 9.03 -5.75
N HIS A 161 19.82 9.44 -5.91
CA HIS A 161 20.30 10.72 -5.41
C HIS A 161 19.71 11.91 -6.17
N HIS A 162 19.59 11.80 -7.50
CA HIS A 162 18.94 12.81 -8.34
C HIS A 162 17.48 13.00 -7.91
N ILE A 163 16.74 11.89 -7.82
CA ILE A 163 15.32 11.92 -7.49
C ILE A 163 15.09 12.39 -6.06
N ARG A 164 15.92 11.99 -5.09
CA ARG A 164 15.82 12.46 -3.71
C ARG A 164 16.03 13.97 -3.60
N ARG A 165 16.87 14.56 -4.46
CA ARG A 165 17.15 16.01 -4.47
C ARG A 165 16.01 16.80 -5.10
N HIS A 166 15.51 16.36 -6.25
CA HIS A 166 14.51 17.11 -7.03
C HIS A 166 13.06 16.76 -6.65
N TYR A 167 12.83 15.57 -6.12
CA TYR A 167 11.54 15.04 -5.69
C TYR A 167 11.63 14.45 -4.27
N PRO A 168 11.80 15.29 -3.24
CA PRO A 168 12.10 14.83 -1.87
C PRO A 168 11.01 13.93 -1.27
N ASN A 169 9.76 14.04 -1.75
CA ASN A 169 8.63 13.22 -1.30
C ASN A 169 8.45 11.91 -2.09
N MET A 170 9.26 11.66 -3.14
CA MET A 170 9.11 10.52 -4.05
C MET A 170 9.26 9.16 -3.34
N PHE A 171 10.10 9.09 -2.32
CA PHE A 171 10.34 7.87 -1.54
C PHE A 171 9.80 7.94 -0.11
N VAL A 172 9.27 9.10 0.30
CA VAL A 172 8.72 9.30 1.65
C VAL A 172 7.24 8.90 1.64
N PHE A 173 6.85 8.06 2.58
CA PHE A 173 5.43 7.89 2.89
C PHE A 173 5.02 9.06 3.81
N ASN A 174 4.57 10.16 3.22
CA ASN A 174 3.98 11.28 3.96
C ASN A 174 2.46 11.18 3.82
N PRO A 175 1.76 10.53 4.76
CA PRO A 175 0.32 10.39 4.65
C PRO A 175 -0.42 11.70 4.97
N VAL A 176 0.27 12.76 5.39
CA VAL A 176 -0.35 14.06 5.72
C VAL A 176 0.07 15.09 4.68
N SER A 177 -0.84 15.41 3.76
CA SER A 177 -0.74 16.62 2.95
C SER A 177 -1.12 17.80 3.84
N THR A 178 -0.15 18.62 4.23
CA THR A 178 -0.41 19.95 4.79
C THR A 178 -1.16 20.75 3.74
N SER A 179 -2.42 21.07 4.02
CA SER A 179 -3.21 22.07 3.29
C SER A 179 -2.92 23.44 3.88
#